data_AF-A0A3C0KGU8-F1
#
_entry.id   AF-A0A3C0KGU8-F1
#
_cell.length_a   1.000
_cell.length_b   1.000
_cell.length_c   1.000
_cell.angle_alpha   90.00
_cell.angle_beta   90.00
_cell.angle_gamma   90.00
#
_symmetry.space_group_name_H-M   'P 1'
#
loop_
_entity.id
_entity.type
_entity.pdbx_description
1 polymer ?
#
loop_
_entity_poly.entity_id
_entity_poly.type
_entity_poly.pdbx_seq_one_letter_code
_entity_poly.pdbx_strand_id
1 'polypeptide(L)'
;AHPDVFNVLLQVLDDGRLTDGQGRTVDFKNTVIVMTSNIGSHLIQSMVGQDSQDIKDAVWGELKNHFRPEFLNRIDETVVF
;
A
#
# COMPACT_ATOMS: atom_id res chain seq x y z
N ALA A 1 5.40 -9.57 0.16
CA ALA A 1 5.29 -9.96 -1.27
C ALA A 1 6.68 -10.08 -1.87
N HIS A 2 6.85 -10.80 -2.98
CA HIS A 2 8.13 -10.83 -3.69
C HIS A 2 8.45 -9.42 -4.26
N PRO A 3 9.71 -8.93 -4.21
CA PRO A 3 10.08 -7.60 -4.71
C PRO A 3 9.67 -7.33 -6.17
N ASP A 4 9.63 -8.38 -7.01
CA ASP A 4 9.24 -8.22 -8.42
C ASP A 4 7.77 -7.84 -8.61
N VAL A 5 6.90 -8.25 -7.69
CA VAL A 5 5.47 -7.84 -7.69
C VAL A 5 5.34 -6.35 -7.37
N PHE A 6 6.28 -5.81 -6.59
CA PHE A 6 6.28 -4.40 -6.20
C PHE A 6 6.50 -3.46 -7.39
N ASN A 7 7.45 -3.78 -8.26
CA ASN A 7 7.71 -2.97 -9.46
C ASN A 7 6.52 -2.97 -10.42
N VAL A 8 5.85 -4.11 -10.52
CA VAL A 8 4.61 -4.25 -11.32
C VAL A 8 3.50 -3.37 -10.76
N LEU A 9 3.30 -3.38 -9.44
CA LEU A 9 2.29 -2.53 -8.79
C LEU A 9 2.63 -1.04 -8.95
N LEU A 10 3.90 -0.66 -8.84
CA LEU A 10 4.33 0.73 -9.10
C LEU A 10 3.95 1.19 -10.50
N GLN A 11 4.15 0.34 -11.52
CA GLN A 11 3.73 0.67 -12.89
C GLN A 11 2.22 0.92 -12.99
N VAL A 12 1.42 0.10 -12.32
CA VAL A 12 -0.04 0.26 -12.31
C VAL A 12 -0.46 1.53 -11.59
N LEU A 13 0.15 1.84 -10.44
CA LEU A 13 -0.18 3.03 -9.65
C LEU A 13 0.31 4.33 -10.31
N ASP A 14 1.40 4.30 -11.08
CA ASP A 14 1.95 5.47 -11.77
C ASP A 14 1.23 5.74 -13.11
N ASP A 15 1.22 4.75 -14.01
CA ASP A 15 0.78 4.94 -15.39
C ASP A 15 -0.68 4.51 -15.63
N GLY A 16 -1.30 3.87 -14.62
CA GLY A 16 -2.62 3.26 -14.77
C GLY A 16 -2.62 2.14 -15.81
N ARG A 17 -1.49 1.49 -16.07
CA ARG A 17 -1.36 0.44 -17.10
C ARG A 17 -0.46 -0.68 -16.64
N LEU A 18 -0.79 -1.90 -17.08
CA LEU A 18 0.04 -3.08 -16.89
C LEU A 18 0.26 -3.78 -18.22
N THR A 19 1.51 -4.11 -18.55
CA THR A 19 1.81 -5.01 -19.68
C THR A 19 2.19 -6.37 -19.12
N ASP A 20 1.46 -7.42 -19.50
CA ASP A 20 1.76 -8.78 -19.09
C ASP A 20 2.93 -9.39 -19.90
N GLY A 21 3.38 -10.59 -19.50
CA GLY A 21 4.47 -11.29 -20.19
C GLY A 21 4.16 -11.74 -21.62
N GLN A 22 2.90 -11.61 -22.08
CA GLN A 22 2.49 -11.87 -23.46
C GLN A 22 2.45 -10.59 -24.31
N GLY A 23 2.83 -9.44 -23.72
CA GLY A 23 2.82 -8.14 -24.37
C GLY A 23 1.44 -7.48 -24.43
N ARG A 24 0.45 -8.00 -23.70
CA ARG A 24 -0.89 -7.40 -23.65
C ARG A 24 -0.92 -6.31 -22.60
N THR A 25 -1.34 -5.11 -23.00
CA THR A 25 -1.51 -3.98 -22.09
C THR A 25 -2.96 -3.89 -21.60
N VAL A 26 -3.13 -3.79 -20.28
CA VAL A 26 -4.40 -3.58 -19.59
C VAL A 26 -4.42 -2.17 -19.02
N ASP A 27 -5.54 -1.46 -19.16
CA ASP A 27 -5.75 -0.11 -18.63
C ASP A 27 -6.51 -0.17 -17.28
N PHE A 28 -5.99 0.53 -16.28
CA PHE A 28 -6.48 0.62 -14.90
C PHE A 28 -6.97 2.03 -14.53
N LYS A 29 -7.02 3.00 -15.47
CA LYS A 29 -7.42 4.39 -15.18
C LYS A 29 -8.82 4.54 -14.60
N ASN A 30 -9.72 3.59 -14.89
CA ASN A 30 -11.09 3.55 -14.36
C ASN A 30 -11.27 2.40 -13.37
N THR A 31 -10.24 2.09 -12.59
CA THR A 31 -10.23 1.00 -11.62
C THR A 31 -9.84 1.52 -10.25
N VAL A 32 -10.60 1.14 -9.23
CA VAL A 32 -10.21 1.36 -7.84
C VAL A 32 -9.34 0.19 -7.39
N ILE A 33 -8.12 0.49 -6.93
CA ILE A 33 -7.19 -0.50 -6.43
C ILE A 33 -7.24 -0.47 -4.90
N VAL A 34 -7.63 -1.59 -4.31
CA VAL A 34 -7.63 -1.77 -2.84
C VAL A 34 -6.54 -2.74 -2.46
N MET A 35 -5.69 -2.32 -1.53
CA MET A 35 -4.60 -3.13 -0.98
C MET A 35 -4.81 -3.30 0.52
N THR A 36 -4.57 -4.50 1.03
CA THR A 36 -4.71 -4.82 2.44
C THR A 36 -3.40 -5.39 2.98
N SER A 37 -3.04 -5.01 4.20
CA SER A 37 -1.86 -5.52 4.89
C SER A 37 -2.17 -5.72 6.36
N ASN A 38 -1.54 -6.73 6.96
CA ASN A 38 -1.54 -6.98 8.41
C ASN A 38 -0.33 -6.33 9.11
N ILE A 39 0.45 -5.50 8.41
CA ILE A 39 1.54 -4.72 9.00
C ILE A 39 0.95 -3.76 10.04
N GLY A 40 1.59 -3.68 11.21
CA GLY A 40 1.13 -2.84 12.31
C GLY A 40 -0.07 -3.41 13.08
N SER A 41 -0.62 -4.59 12.74
CA SER A 41 -1.75 -5.17 13.50
C SER A 41 -1.43 -5.38 14.98
N HIS A 42 -0.17 -5.73 15.31
CA HIS A 42 0.27 -5.85 16.70
C HIS A 42 0.30 -4.49 17.44
N LEU A 43 0.63 -3.40 16.74
CA LEU A 43 0.60 -2.04 17.29
C LEU A 43 -0.84 -1.64 17.61
N ILE A 44 -1.76 -1.84 16.66
CA ILE A 44 -3.19 -1.56 16.83
C ILE A 44 -3.75 -2.32 18.05
N GLN A 45 -3.40 -3.60 18.19
CA GLN A 45 -3.83 -4.42 19.34
C GLN A 45 -3.23 -3.93 20.67
N SER A 46 -1.98 -3.45 20.67
CA SER A 46 -1.33 -2.93 21.87
C SER A 46 -1.81 -1.53 22.29
N MET A 47 -2.39 -0.77 21.36
CA MET A 47 -2.80 0.63 21.54
C MET A 47 -4.33 0.80 21.64
N VAL A 48 -5.06 -0.27 21.95
CA VAL A 48 -6.51 -0.23 22.13
C VAL A 48 -6.88 0.83 23.19
N GLY A 49 -7.80 1.73 22.84
CA GLY A 49 -8.25 2.83 23.71
C GLY A 49 -7.39 4.09 23.66
N GLN A 50 -6.30 4.11 22.88
CA GLN A 50 -5.55 5.34 22.56
C GLN A 50 -6.28 6.17 21.50
N ASP A 51 -5.81 7.41 21.30
CA ASP A 51 -6.33 8.28 20.25
C ASP A 51 -6.11 7.67 18.86
N SER A 52 -7.07 7.85 17.96
CA SER A 52 -6.99 7.30 16.61
C SER A 52 -5.81 7.86 15.82
N GLN A 53 -5.39 9.10 16.10
CA GLN A 53 -4.25 9.71 15.43
C GLN A 53 -2.94 9.05 15.88
N ASP A 54 -2.78 8.77 17.16
CA ASP A 54 -1.58 8.11 17.71
C ASP A 54 -1.42 6.70 17.12
N ILE A 55 -2.53 5.96 16.98
CA ILE A 55 -2.53 4.63 16.34
C ILE A 55 -2.13 4.74 14.86
N LYS A 56 -2.70 5.72 14.14
CA LYS A 56 -2.36 5.95 12.72
C LYS A 56 -0.88 6.29 12.55
N ASP A 57 -0.32 7.16 13.39
CA ASP A 57 1.07 7.56 13.32
C ASP A 57 2.03 6.40 13.61
N ALA A 58 1.69 5.56 14.60
CA ALA A 58 2.46 4.35 14.90
C ALA A 58 2.44 3.34 13.73
N VAL A 59 1.26 3.06 13.17
CA VAL A 59 1.12 2.18 11.99
C VAL A 59 1.85 2.77 10.78
N TRP A 60 1.79 4.08 10.58
CA TRP A 60 2.49 4.76 9.49
C TRP A 60 4.01 4.66 9.62
N GLY A 61 4.54 4.75 10.85
CA GLY A 61 5.95 4.49 11.14
C GLY A 61 6.37 3.08 10.71
N GLU A 62 5.55 2.08 11.03
CA GLU A 62 5.83 0.69 10.65
C GLU A 62 5.75 0.47 9.13
N LEU A 63 4.79 1.10 8.46
CA LEU A 63 4.67 1.06 7.00
C LEU A 63 5.91 1.64 6.31
N LYS A 64 6.49 2.73 6.83
CA LYS A 64 7.74 3.32 6.31
C LYS A 64 8.96 2.41 6.48
N ASN A 65 8.98 1.56 7.51
CA ASN A 65 10.04 0.59 7.72
C ASN A 65 9.94 -0.59 6.73
N HIS A 66 8.71 -0.97 6.36
CA HIS A 66 8.46 -2.14 5.51
C HIS A 66 8.43 -1.81 4.00
N PHE A 67 7.86 -0.67 3.62
CA PHE A 67 7.67 -0.28 2.23
C PHE A 67 8.60 0.85 1.80
N ARG A 68 9.01 0.81 0.53
CA ARG A 68 9.85 1.86 -0.06
C ARG A 68 9.04 3.17 -0.16
N PRO A 69 9.65 4.35 0.09
CA PRO A 69 8.93 5.63 0.09
C PRO A 69 8.16 5.90 -1.20
N GLU A 70 8.70 5.53 -2.37
CA GLU A 70 8.03 5.71 -3.65
C GLU A 70 6.72 4.97 -3.76
N PHE A 71 6.56 3.80 -3.11
CA PHE A 71 5.30 3.07 -3.12
C PHE A 71 4.26 3.76 -2.24
N LEU A 72 4.66 4.17 -1.03
CA LEU A 72 3.79 4.89 -0.11
C LEU A 72 3.32 6.23 -0.71
N ASN A 73 4.19 6.90 -1.47
CA ASN A 73 3.86 8.15 -2.16
C ASN A 73 2.84 7.98 -3.31
N ARG A 74 2.46 6.75 -3.69
CA ARG A 74 1.42 6.47 -4.69
C ARG A 74 0.09 6.04 -4.09
N ILE A 75 0.00 5.95 -2.77
CA ILE A 75 -1.24 5.60 -2.09
C ILE A 75 -1.96 6.91 -1.75
N ASP A 76 -3.17 7.08 -2.27
CA ASP A 76 -3.97 8.28 -2.01
C ASP A 76 -4.47 8.36 -0.57
N GLU A 77 -5.00 7.23 -0.05
CA GLU A 77 -5.58 7.14 1.29
C GLU A 77 -5.23 5.82 1.95
N THR A 78 -4.94 5.87 3.26
CA THR A 78 -4.73 4.68 4.10
C THR A 78 -5.79 4.64 5.21
N VAL A 79 -6.51 3.53 5.28
CA VAL A 79 -7.51 3.27 6.33
C VAL A 79 -6.95 2.24 7.29
N VAL A 80 -6.99 2.55 8.58
CA VAL A 80 -6.59 1.64 9.67
C VAL A 80 -7.85 1.00 10.24
N PHE A 81 -7.84 -0.33 10.38
CA PHE A 81 -8.94 -1.15 10.90
C PHE A 81 -8.57 -1.80 12.22
#